data_AF-A0A2Z7D7C2-F1
#
_entry.id   AF-A0A2Z7D7C2-F1
#
_cell.length_a   1.000
_cell.length_b   1.000
_cell.length_c   1.000
_cell.angle_alpha   90.00
_cell.angle_beta   90.00
_cell.angle_gamma   90.00
#
_symmetry.space_group_name_H-M   'P 1'
#
loop_
_entity.id
_entity.type
_entity.pdbx_description
1 polymer ?
#
loop_
_entity_poly.entity_id
_entity_poly.type
_entity_poly.pdbx_seq_one_letter_code
_entity_poly.pdbx_strand_id
1 'polypeptide(L)'
;METGSGSSNFTFLGSCEYKDELYMISICNGFSLKELFLTLGRKCEEISPQNVILQYLAPHRKLYVTLNEDDDVRNMTHLHTCMRLTIIDMRAVKKDQMGGRNVNM
;
A
#
# COMPACT_ATOMS: atom_id res chain seq x y z
N MET A 1 3.80 -3.34 -38.49
CA MET A 1 3.54 -2.28 -37.50
C MET A 1 3.01 -2.96 -36.27
N GLU A 2 3.83 -3.04 -35.22
CA GLU A 2 3.43 -3.63 -33.95
C GLU A 2 2.35 -2.73 -33.32
N THR A 3 1.18 -3.30 -33.08
CA THR A 3 0.09 -2.63 -32.36
C THR A 3 0.45 -2.61 -30.88
N GLY A 4 1.27 -1.64 -30.49
CA GLY A 4 1.56 -1.30 -29.10
C GLY A 4 0.35 -0.65 -28.43
N SER A 5 -0.75 -1.38 -28.26
CA SER A 5 -1.86 -0.98 -27.38
C SER A 5 -1.56 -1.44 -25.95
N GLY A 6 -0.48 -0.90 -25.39
CA GLY A 6 -0.11 -1.10 -23.99
C GLY A 6 -0.43 0.14 -23.17
N SER A 7 -1.69 0.62 -23.19
CA SER A 7 -2.15 1.57 -22.17
C SER A 7 -2.19 0.83 -20.86
N SER A 8 -1.06 0.81 -20.17
CA SER A 8 -0.96 0.19 -18.87
C SER A 8 -1.83 0.99 -17.90
N ASN A 9 -2.97 0.43 -17.48
CA ASN A 9 -3.96 1.02 -16.56
C ASN A 9 -3.42 1.23 -15.12
N PHE A 10 -2.12 1.46 -14.96
CA PHE A 10 -1.48 1.75 -13.68
C PHE A 10 -1.66 3.23 -13.36
N THR A 11 -2.12 3.51 -12.15
CA THR A 11 -2.42 4.89 -11.72
C THR A 11 -1.34 5.40 -10.77
N PHE A 12 -0.75 4.52 -9.95
CA PHE A 12 0.30 4.91 -9.00
C PHE A 12 1.42 3.89 -8.92
N LEU A 13 2.59 4.36 -8.54
CA LEU A 13 3.69 3.55 -8.07
C LEU A 13 3.62 3.43 -6.54
N GLY A 14 3.44 2.22 -6.03
CA GLY A 14 3.47 1.93 -4.60
C GLY A 14 4.90 1.64 -4.14
N SER A 15 5.35 2.37 -3.12
CA SER A 15 6.64 2.21 -2.47
C SER A 15 6.40 1.64 -1.08
N CYS A 16 6.60 0.32 -0.87
CA CYS A 16 6.22 -0.36 0.38
C CYS A 16 7.43 -0.80 1.20
N GLU A 17 7.59 -0.26 2.40
CA GLU A 17 8.63 -0.67 3.34
C GLU A 17 8.19 -1.87 4.20
N TYR A 18 9.04 -2.89 4.31
CA TYR A 18 8.90 -3.98 5.29
C TYR A 18 10.28 -4.54 5.67
N LYS A 19 10.59 -4.58 6.98
CA LYS A 19 11.88 -5.06 7.53
C LYS A 19 13.12 -4.41 6.87
N ASP A 20 13.13 -3.08 6.76
CA ASP A 20 14.21 -2.31 6.14
C ASP A 20 14.42 -2.58 4.63
N GLU A 21 13.53 -3.34 3.99
CA GLU A 21 13.50 -3.54 2.54
C GLU A 21 12.36 -2.74 1.90
N LEU A 22 12.60 -2.31 0.66
CA LEU A 22 11.63 -1.54 -0.13
C LEU A 22 11.11 -2.35 -1.32
N TYR A 23 9.80 -2.54 -1.37
CA TYR A 23 9.10 -3.26 -2.42
C TYR A 23 8.29 -2.31 -3.31
N MET A 24 8.69 -2.19 -4.57
CA MET A 24 7.99 -1.37 -5.57
C MET A 24 6.89 -2.16 -6.27
N ILE A 25 5.64 -1.69 -6.21
CA ILE A 25 4.48 -2.30 -6.88
C ILE A 25 3.76 -1.28 -7.78
N SER A 26 3.06 -1.74 -8.81
CA SER A 26 2.11 -0.90 -9.54
C SER A 26 0.73 -1.03 -8.92
N ILE A 27 0.06 0.11 -8.67
CA ILE A 27 -1.30 0.17 -8.11
C ILE A 27 -2.23 0.68 -9.20
N CYS A 28 -3.18 -0.15 -9.61
CA CYS A 28 -4.21 0.23 -10.59
C CYS A 28 -5.40 0.89 -9.90
N ASN A 29 -6.13 1.71 -10.65
CA ASN A 29 -7.46 2.17 -10.23
C ASN A 29 -8.37 0.96 -9.95
N GLY A 30 -9.06 1.01 -8.82
CA GLY A 30 -10.00 -0.04 -8.40
C GLY A 30 -9.38 -1.22 -7.65
N PHE A 31 -8.08 -1.18 -7.32
CA PHE A 31 -7.48 -2.18 -6.43
C PHE A 31 -8.26 -2.30 -5.11
N SER A 32 -8.57 -3.54 -4.75
CA SER A 32 -9.01 -3.95 -3.42
C SER A 32 -7.82 -4.08 -2.47
N LEU A 33 -8.09 -4.10 -1.17
CA LEU A 33 -7.08 -4.38 -0.14
C LEU A 33 -6.48 -5.78 -0.36
N LYS A 34 -7.29 -6.74 -0.78
CA LYS A 34 -6.84 -8.08 -1.13
C LYS A 34 -5.82 -8.06 -2.27
N GLU A 35 -6.04 -7.28 -3.31
CA GLU A 35 -5.10 -7.17 -4.44
C GLU A 35 -3.78 -6.51 -4.06
N LEU A 36 -3.79 -5.53 -3.15
CA LEU A 36 -2.55 -4.98 -2.58
C LEU A 36 -1.75 -6.07 -1.86
N PHE A 37 -2.40 -6.83 -0.96
CA PHE A 37 -1.74 -7.94 -0.28
C PHE A 37 -1.24 -9.01 -1.24
N LEU A 38 -2.02 -9.40 -2.25
CA LEU A 38 -1.58 -10.38 -3.25
C LEU A 38 -0.37 -9.89 -4.05
N THR A 39 -0.33 -8.61 -4.41
CA THR A 39 0.76 -8.03 -5.20
C THR A 39 2.05 -7.92 -4.38
N LEU A 40 1.95 -7.50 -3.11
CA LEU A 40 3.08 -7.47 -2.19
C LEU A 40 3.54 -8.87 -1.80
N GLY A 41 2.61 -9.79 -1.54
CA GLY A 41 2.88 -11.19 -1.19
C GLY A 41 3.66 -11.94 -2.26
N ARG A 42 3.46 -11.60 -3.55
CA ARG A 42 4.27 -12.12 -4.66
C ARG A 42 5.73 -11.66 -4.63
N LYS A 43 6.04 -10.57 -3.93
CA LYS A 43 7.40 -10.04 -3.74
C LYS A 43 8.01 -10.48 -2.41
N CYS A 44 7.19 -10.59 -1.38
CA CYS A 44 7.58 -11.03 -0.04
C CYS A 44 6.44 -11.83 0.60
N GLU A 45 6.58 -13.15 0.67
CA GLU A 45 5.53 -14.08 1.15
C GLU A 45 5.12 -13.82 2.61
N GLU A 46 5.99 -13.19 3.40
CA GLU A 46 5.68 -12.78 4.77
C GLU A 46 4.62 -11.67 4.84
N ILE A 47 4.46 -10.88 3.77
CA ILE A 47 3.43 -9.84 3.69
C ILE A 47 2.09 -10.48 3.36
N SER A 48 1.35 -10.84 4.41
CA SER A 48 0.03 -11.44 4.31
C SER A 48 -0.99 -10.69 5.18
N PRO A 49 -2.29 -10.72 4.81
CA PRO A 49 -3.32 -10.08 5.61
C PRO A 49 -3.50 -10.72 6.99
N GLN A 50 -3.00 -11.95 7.20
CA GLN A 50 -3.01 -12.62 8.50
C GLN A 50 -1.99 -12.01 9.45
N ASN A 51 -0.79 -11.69 8.97
CA ASN A 51 0.36 -11.36 9.81
C ASN A 51 0.69 -9.87 9.85
N VAL A 52 0.23 -9.11 8.84
CA VAL A 52 0.70 -7.76 8.58
C VAL A 52 -0.47 -6.79 8.41
N ILE A 53 -0.26 -5.54 8.79
CA ILE A 53 -1.14 -4.40 8.57
C ILE A 53 -0.48 -3.51 7.53
N LEU A 54 -1.23 -3.12 6.50
CA LEU A 54 -0.77 -2.14 5.52
C LEU A 54 -1.18 -0.74 5.94
N GLN A 55 -0.25 0.19 5.81
CA GLN A 55 -0.49 1.61 6.06
C GLN A 55 0.10 2.44 4.92
N TYR A 56 -0.51 3.57 4.59
CA TYR A 56 0.07 4.56 3.67
C TYR A 56 0.40 5.85 4.39
N LEU A 57 1.39 6.58 3.89
CA LEU A 57 1.75 7.90 4.41
C LEU A 57 0.83 8.96 3.80
N ALA A 58 0.01 9.61 4.63
CA ALA A 58 -0.86 10.68 4.17
C ALA A 58 -0.02 11.88 3.70
N PRO A 59 -0.10 12.27 2.41
CA PRO A 59 0.80 13.26 1.80
C PRO A 59 0.71 14.66 2.42
N HIS A 60 -0.42 14.99 3.05
CA HIS A 60 -0.68 16.32 3.62
C HIS A 60 -0.35 16.43 5.12
N ARG A 61 -0.13 15.32 5.82
CA ARG A 61 -0.01 15.31 7.30
C ARG A 61 1.14 14.48 7.86
N LYS A 62 1.95 13.80 7.04
CA LYS A 62 3.04 12.91 7.49
C LYS A 62 2.59 11.89 8.56
N LEU A 63 1.34 11.45 8.47
CA LEU A 63 0.75 10.44 9.35
C LEU A 63 0.54 9.15 8.56
N TYR A 64 0.77 8.01 9.20
CA TYR A 64 0.42 6.73 8.63
C TYR A 64 -1.05 6.41 8.87
N VAL A 65 -1.76 6.09 7.80
CA VAL A 65 -3.17 5.72 7.80
C VAL A 65 -3.27 4.23 7.49
N THR A 66 -3.98 3.48 8.35
CA THR A 66 -4.19 2.04 8.19
C THR A 66 -5.22 1.75 7.11
N LEU A 67 -4.96 0.72 6.29
CA LEU A 67 -5.91 0.18 5.32
C LEU A 67 -6.59 -1.07 5.93
N ASN A 68 -7.89 -0.97 6.22
CA ASN A 68 -8.68 -2.05 6.83
C ASN A 68 -9.67 -2.66 5.84
N GLU A 69 -10.16 -1.86 4.88
CA GLU A 69 -11.15 -2.29 3.90
C GLU A 69 -10.89 -1.67 2.52
N ASP A 70 -11.63 -2.11 1.50
CA ASP A 70 -11.45 -1.67 0.12
C ASP A 70 -11.73 -0.15 -0.04
N ASP A 71 -12.60 0.41 0.78
CA ASP A 71 -12.92 1.84 0.81
C ASP A 71 -11.70 2.68 1.20
N ASP A 72 -10.85 2.19 2.10
CA ASP A 72 -9.60 2.86 2.47
C ASP A 72 -8.64 2.94 1.28
N VAL A 73 -8.57 1.89 0.46
CA VAL A 73 -7.73 1.86 -0.76
C VAL A 73 -8.27 2.84 -1.80
N ARG A 74 -9.60 2.89 -1.97
CA ARG A 74 -10.26 3.87 -2.85
C ARG A 74 -10.00 5.30 -2.40
N ASN A 75 -10.11 5.58 -1.10
CA ASN A 75 -9.85 6.90 -0.54
C ASN A 75 -8.36 7.30 -0.65
N MET A 76 -7.45 6.35 -0.40
CA MET A 76 -6.01 6.54 -0.57
C MET A 76 -5.67 6.94 -2.01
N THR A 77 -6.12 6.18 -3.01
CA THR A 77 -5.86 6.46 -4.43
C THR A 77 -6.54 7.76 -4.89
N HIS A 78 -7.75 8.02 -4.42
CA HIS A 78 -8.45 9.28 -4.71
C HIS A 78 -7.70 10.50 -4.15
N LEU A 79 -7.25 10.45 -2.91
CA LEU A 79 -6.47 11.54 -2.28
C LEU A 79 -5.20 11.85 -3.09
N HIS A 80 -4.44 10.84 -3.50
CA HIS A 80 -3.23 11.03 -4.31
C HIS A 80 -3.56 11.60 -5.69
N THR A 81 -4.68 11.17 -6.30
CA THR A 81 -5.20 11.77 -7.54
C THR A 81 -5.47 13.26 -7.37
N CYS A 82 -6.24 13.64 -6.33
CA CYS A 82 -6.58 15.04 -6.05
C CYS A 82 -5.34 15.91 -5.83
N MET A 83 -4.30 15.34 -5.23
CA MET A 83 -3.03 16.02 -4.97
C MET A 83 -2.02 15.94 -6.13
N ARG A 84 -2.39 15.31 -7.26
CA ARG A 84 -1.53 15.11 -8.44
C ARG A 84 -0.20 14.41 -8.12
N LEU A 85 -0.26 13.43 -7.22
CA LEU A 85 0.89 12.61 -6.83
C LEU A 85 0.89 11.29 -7.62
N THR A 86 2.07 10.79 -7.95
CA THR A 86 2.25 9.53 -8.71
C THR A 86 2.76 8.38 -7.85
N ILE A 87 3.28 8.68 -6.65
CA ILE A 87 3.84 7.71 -5.72
C ILE A 87 2.97 7.65 -4.47
N ILE A 88 2.71 6.44 -4.00
CA ILE A 88 2.07 6.16 -2.72
C ILE A 88 3.09 5.44 -1.84
N ASP A 89 3.58 6.15 -0.82
CA ASP A 89 4.45 5.56 0.19
C ASP A 89 3.61 4.74 1.18
N MET A 90 4.01 3.50 1.37
CA MET A 90 3.35 2.51 2.20
C MET A 90 4.36 1.85 3.13
N ARG A 91 3.84 1.24 4.19
CA ARG A 91 4.59 0.32 5.02
C ARG A 91 3.73 -0.87 5.42
N ALA A 92 4.37 -2.01 5.55
CA ALA A 92 3.81 -3.21 6.11
C ALA A 92 4.33 -3.36 7.55
N VAL A 93 3.43 -3.49 8.53
CA VAL A 93 3.79 -3.62 9.95
C VAL A 93 3.25 -4.94 10.48
N LYS A 94 4.09 -5.74 11.14
CA LYS A 94 3.62 -6.98 11.76
C LYS A 94 2.60 -6.68 12.87
N LYS A 95 1.55 -7.49 12.94
CA LYS A 95 0.48 -7.32 13.95
C LYS A 95 0.97 -7.52 15.38
N ASP A 96 1.92 -8.42 15.60
CA ASP A 96 2.53 -8.70 16.92
C ASP A 96 3.26 -7.46 17.49
N GLN A 97 3.91 -6.67 16.63
CA GLN A 97 4.62 -5.45 17.02
C GLN A 97 3.69 -4.28 17.36
N MET A 98 2.42 -4.34 16.98
CA MET A 98 1.44 -3.29 17.28
C MET A 98 0.84 -3.43 18.69
N GLY A 99 0.80 -4.66 19.25
CA GLY A 99 0.30 -4.94 20.60
C GLY A 99 1.32 -4.69 21.73
N GLY A 100 2.61 -4.56 21.41
CA GLY A 100 3.69 -4.40 22.41
C GLY A 100 3.86 -2.99 22.98
N ARG A 101 3.05 -2.00 22.57
CA ARG A 101 3.16 -0.60 23.03
C ARG A 101 2.33 -0.25 24.27
N ASN A 102 1.58 -1.19 24.85
CA ASN A 102 0.76 -0.96 26.05
C ASN A 102 1.12 -1.92 27.21
N VAL A 103 2.36 -1.85 27.69
CA VAL A 103 2.72 -2.26 29.06
C VAL A 103 3.86 -1.37 29.54
N ASN A 104 3.50 -0.25 30.16
CA ASN A 104 4.16 0.42 31.30
C ASN A 104 3.72 1.88 31.37
N MET A 105 2.60 2.12 32.06
CA MET A 105 2.42 3.27 32.94
C MET A 105 1.98 2.73 34.30
#